data_AF-A0A8J6TN11-F1
#
_entry.id   AF-A0A8J6TN11-F1
#
_cell.length_a   1.000
_cell.length_b   1.000
_cell.length_c   1.000
_cell.angle_alpha   90.00
_cell.angle_beta   90.00
_cell.angle_gamma   90.00
#
_symmetry.space_group_name_H-M   'P 1'
#
loop_
_entity.id
_entity.type
_entity.pdbx_description
1 polymer ?
#
loop_
_entity_poly.entity_id
_entity_poly.type
_entity_poly.pdbx_seq_one_letter_code
_entity_poly.pdbx_strand_id
1 'polypeptide(L)'
;MSWPFKQKSQDNTSPYHPKGKTLPNPKPLPAPVVRYITVILGHNPQWASRLKSVEIPRQDEQNIFNLRIFDQGIARENGVSVTNFHTLDSHPELVIYEGWIDKLSSTVVLNQ
;
A
#
# COMPACT_ATOMS: atom_id res chain seq x y z
N MET A 1 10.71 -44.86 8.45
CA MET A 1 9.88 -43.82 9.10
C MET A 1 10.68 -42.53 9.08
N SER A 2 10.33 -41.57 8.22
CA SER A 2 10.99 -40.26 8.24
C SER A 2 10.05 -39.23 7.62
N TRP A 3 9.42 -38.43 8.48
CA TRP A 3 8.54 -37.32 8.09
C TRP A 3 9.37 -36.13 7.61
N PRO A 4 9.04 -35.47 6.49
CA PRO A 4 9.57 -34.16 6.18
C PRO A 4 8.78 -33.04 6.87
N PHE A 5 9.53 -32.08 7.37
CA PHE A 5 9.14 -30.83 8.03
C PHE A 5 7.99 -30.08 7.33
N LYS A 6 7.01 -29.62 8.12
CA LYS A 6 5.98 -28.67 7.69
C LYS A 6 6.30 -27.29 8.28
N GLN A 7 7.28 -26.59 7.71
CA GLN A 7 7.45 -25.16 7.97
C GLN A 7 6.36 -24.40 7.22
N LYS A 8 5.30 -24.00 7.95
CA LYS A 8 4.50 -22.86 7.56
C LYS A 8 5.39 -21.62 7.69
N SER A 9 6.07 -21.27 6.61
CA SER A 9 6.71 -19.96 6.50
C SER A 9 5.60 -18.93 6.42
N GLN A 10 5.51 -18.13 7.47
CA GLN A 10 4.85 -16.84 7.47
C GLN A 10 5.55 -16.00 6.40
N ASP A 11 4.95 -15.97 5.21
CA ASP A 11 5.32 -15.07 4.12
C ASP A 11 5.05 -13.63 4.57
N ASN A 12 6.03 -13.03 5.24
CA ASN A 12 6.24 -11.57 5.23
C ASN A 12 7.69 -11.21 5.56
N THR A 13 8.62 -11.93 4.95
CA THR A 13 10.01 -11.50 4.80
C THR A 13 10.38 -11.71 3.35
N SER A 14 9.90 -10.84 2.46
CA SER A 14 10.45 -10.78 1.11
C SER A 14 11.89 -10.28 1.21
N PRO A 15 12.90 -11.11 0.90
CA PRO A 15 14.27 -10.65 0.83
C PRO A 15 14.39 -9.67 -0.33
N TYR A 16 15.13 -8.58 -0.11
CA TYR A 16 15.60 -7.67 -1.14
C TYR A 16 16.14 -8.46 -2.35
N HIS A 17 15.37 -8.51 -3.44
CA HIS A 17 15.87 -8.87 -4.76
C HIS A 17 16.03 -7.58 -5.56
N PRO A 18 17.26 -7.14 -5.87
CA PRO A 18 17.47 -6.01 -6.76
C PRO A 18 17.27 -6.50 -8.19
N LYS A 19 16.06 -6.36 -8.75
CA LYS A 19 15.81 -6.65 -10.17
C LYS A 19 14.83 -5.65 -10.80
N GLY A 20 15.41 -4.70 -11.52
CA GLY A 20 14.71 -3.83 -12.49
C GLY A 20 13.93 -2.70 -11.83
N LYS A 21 13.93 -1.53 -12.47
CA LYS A 21 13.15 -0.34 -12.07
C LYS A 21 11.65 -0.61 -12.22
N THR A 22 11.11 -1.48 -11.37
CA THR A 22 9.69 -1.79 -11.28
C THR A 22 9.19 -1.13 -10.01
N LEU A 23 8.17 -0.30 -10.15
CA LEU A 23 7.53 0.35 -9.02
C LEU A 23 6.97 -0.75 -8.10
N PRO A 24 6.91 -0.50 -6.79
CA PRO A 24 6.45 -1.53 -5.86
C PRO A 24 4.98 -1.84 -6.15
N ASN A 25 4.68 -3.15 -6.19
CA ASN A 25 3.33 -3.66 -6.29
C ASN A 25 2.42 -3.10 -5.17
N PRO A 26 1.09 -3.10 -5.35
CA PRO A 26 0.17 -2.62 -4.33
C PRO A 26 0.33 -3.43 -3.05
N LYS A 27 0.58 -2.72 -1.96
CA LYS A 27 0.73 -3.32 -0.63
C LYS A 27 -0.57 -3.14 0.16
N PRO A 28 -0.83 -4.02 1.15
CA PRO A 28 -1.82 -3.69 2.17
C PRO A 28 -1.42 -2.38 2.86
N LEU A 29 -2.42 -1.65 3.36
CA LEU A 29 -2.16 -0.38 4.04
C LEU A 29 -1.23 -0.61 5.24
N PRO A 30 -0.20 0.24 5.43
CA PRO A 30 0.60 0.22 6.64
C PRO A 30 -0.29 0.44 7.87
N ALA A 31 0.03 -0.25 8.98
CA ALA A 31 -0.65 -0.06 10.27
C ALA A 31 -0.87 1.41 10.68
N PRO A 32 0.12 2.33 10.55
CA PRO A 32 -0.12 3.74 10.89
C PRO A 32 -1.16 4.42 9.99
N VAL A 33 -1.25 4.02 8.72
CA VAL A 33 -2.24 4.55 7.77
C VAL A 33 -3.63 4.02 8.11
N VAL A 34 -3.77 2.72 8.39
CA VAL A 34 -5.05 2.14 8.84
C VAL A 34 -5.53 2.82 10.12
N ARG A 35 -4.63 3.06 11.08
CA ARG A 35 -4.94 3.80 12.31
C ARG A 35 -5.35 5.24 12.02
N TYR A 36 -4.65 5.93 11.12
CA TYR A 36 -5.00 7.29 10.74
C TYR A 36 -6.42 7.35 10.15
N ILE A 37 -6.73 6.47 9.20
CA ILE A 37 -8.06 6.43 8.57
C ILE A 37 -9.17 6.11 9.58
N THR A 38 -8.92 5.20 10.51
CA THR A 38 -9.95 4.76 11.46
C THR A 38 -10.12 5.69 12.66
N VAL A 39 -9.03 6.24 13.18
CA VAL A 39 -9.02 7.07 14.39
C VAL A 39 -9.15 8.55 14.05
N ILE A 40 -8.38 9.04 13.07
CA ILE A 40 -8.35 10.46 12.71
C ILE A 40 -9.50 10.80 11.77
N LEU A 41 -9.70 10.01 10.71
CA LEU A 41 -10.78 10.23 9.74
C LEU A 41 -12.11 9.58 10.16
N GLY A 42 -12.12 8.72 11.20
CA GLY A 42 -13.33 8.10 11.72
C GLY A 42 -13.97 7.04 10.82
N HIS A 43 -13.24 6.53 9.82
CA HIS A 43 -13.76 5.52 8.91
C HIS A 43 -13.79 4.11 9.52
N ASN A 44 -14.61 3.24 8.92
CA ASN A 44 -14.74 1.85 9.35
C ASN A 44 -13.42 1.06 9.19
N PRO A 45 -12.97 0.33 10.22
CA PRO A 45 -11.74 -0.47 10.16
C PRO A 45 -11.83 -1.63 9.18
N GLN A 46 -13.01 -2.25 9.06
CA GLN A 46 -13.28 -3.31 8.09
C GLN A 46 -13.08 -2.81 6.65
N TRP A 47 -13.48 -1.57 6.39
CA TRP A 47 -13.31 -0.94 5.08
C TRP A 47 -11.83 -0.59 4.85
N ALA A 48 -11.17 0.09 5.80
CA ALA A 48 -9.77 0.46 5.70
C ALA A 48 -8.83 -0.77 5.48
N SER A 49 -9.19 -1.93 6.03
CA SER A 49 -8.44 -3.18 5.84
C SER A 49 -8.53 -3.75 4.41
N ARG A 50 -9.61 -3.47 3.69
CA ARG A 50 -9.80 -3.92 2.28
C ARG A 50 -9.05 -3.06 1.28
N LEU A 51 -8.74 -1.82 1.67
CA LEU A 51 -8.00 -0.90 0.83
C LEU A 51 -6.60 -1.42 0.54
N LYS A 52 -6.04 -0.96 -0.56
CA LYS A 52 -4.65 -1.17 -0.93
C LYS A 52 -3.98 0.18 -1.10
N SER A 53 -2.68 0.18 -0.89
CA SER A 53 -1.85 1.37 -1.06
C SER A 53 -0.68 1.08 -1.96
N VAL A 54 -0.39 1.99 -2.87
CA VAL A 54 0.85 2.02 -3.64
C VAL A 54 1.72 3.14 -3.10
N GLU A 55 3.00 2.85 -2.95
CA GLU A 55 3.99 3.80 -2.44
C GLU A 55 5.07 4.07 -3.49
N ILE A 56 5.57 5.29 -3.57
CA ILE A 56 6.74 5.62 -4.39
C ILE A 56 7.70 6.49 -3.57
N PRO A 57 9.01 6.20 -3.56
CA PRO A 57 9.98 7.06 -2.89
C PRO A 57 9.99 8.44 -3.53
N ARG A 58 10.01 9.50 -2.72
CA ARG A 58 10.15 10.86 -3.21
C ARG A 58 11.62 11.11 -3.59
N GLN A 59 11.87 11.69 -4.76
CA GLN A 59 13.25 11.91 -5.24
C GLN A 59 14.11 12.74 -4.28
N ASP A 60 13.50 13.70 -3.58
CA ASP A 60 14.20 14.60 -2.66
C ASP A 60 14.39 14.03 -1.24
N GLU A 61 13.59 13.05 -0.83
CA GLU A 61 13.50 12.63 0.57
C GLU A 61 13.48 11.10 0.68
N GLN A 62 14.63 10.51 1.05
CA GLN A 62 14.78 9.05 1.14
C GLN A 62 13.83 8.38 2.15
N ASN A 63 13.32 9.14 3.12
CA ASN A 63 12.44 8.64 4.18
C ASN A 63 10.95 8.91 3.91
N ILE A 64 10.64 9.76 2.92
CA ILE A 64 9.27 10.11 2.57
C ILE A 64 8.83 9.33 1.33
N PHE A 65 7.71 8.64 1.49
CA PHE A 65 7.10 7.85 0.44
C PHE A 65 5.74 8.44 0.14
N ASN A 66 5.52 8.83 -1.11
CA ASN A 66 4.18 9.22 -1.55
C ASN A 66 3.30 7.98 -1.59
N LEU A 67 2.13 8.06 -0.98
CA LEU A 67 1.18 6.98 -0.83
C LEU A 67 -0.11 7.36 -1.56
N ARG A 68 -0.63 6.46 -2.39
CA ARG A 68 -1.99 6.54 -2.92
C ARG A 68 -2.78 5.33 -2.46
N ILE A 69 -3.99 5.57 -1.97
CA ILE A 69 -4.89 4.57 -1.43
C ILE A 69 -6.06 4.40 -2.38
N PHE A 70 -6.35 3.15 -2.71
CA PHE A 70 -7.45 2.77 -3.59
C PHE A 70 -8.14 1.52 -3.08
N ASP A 71 -9.37 1.28 -3.52
CA ASP A 71 -10.06 0.02 -3.27
C ASP A 71 -9.81 -0.93 -4.44
N GLN A 72 -9.18 -2.07 -4.16
CA GLN A 72 -8.87 -3.06 -5.18
C GLN A 72 -10.12 -3.72 -5.77
N GLY A 73 -11.20 -3.84 -4.99
CA GLY A 73 -12.49 -4.30 -5.46
C GLY A 73 -13.08 -3.34 -6.49
N ILE A 74 -13.15 -2.05 -6.13
CA ILE A 74 -13.67 -1.01 -7.04
C ILE A 74 -12.83 -0.92 -8.31
N ALA A 75 -11.50 -0.93 -8.19
CA ALA A 75 -10.61 -0.91 -9.36
C ALA A 75 -10.89 -2.10 -10.29
N ARG A 76 -11.04 -3.30 -9.72
CA ARG A 76 -11.35 -4.51 -10.49
C ARG A 76 -12.75 -4.48 -11.11
N GLU A 77 -13.74 -3.94 -10.42
CA GLU A 77 -15.10 -3.74 -10.96
C GLU A 77 -15.09 -2.77 -12.14
N ASN A 78 -14.22 -1.76 -12.12
CA ASN A 78 -13.96 -0.85 -13.25
C ASN A 78 -13.04 -1.46 -14.33
N GLY A 79 -12.64 -2.72 -14.20
CA GLY A 79 -11.74 -3.39 -15.15
C GLY A 79 -10.28 -2.92 -15.08
N VAL A 80 -9.90 -2.16 -14.05
CA VAL A 80 -8.55 -1.62 -13.87
C VAL A 80 -7.75 -2.51 -12.93
N SER A 81 -6.65 -3.07 -13.44
CA SER A 81 -5.69 -3.81 -12.63
C SER A 81 -4.57 -2.89 -12.16
N VAL A 82 -4.69 -2.36 -10.95
CA VAL A 82 -3.66 -1.49 -10.35
C VAL A 82 -2.43 -2.32 -10.04
N THR A 83 -1.38 -2.13 -10.83
CA THR A 83 -0.09 -2.81 -10.64
C THR A 83 0.94 -1.89 -10.01
N ASN A 84 0.83 -0.59 -10.23
CA ASN A 84 1.83 0.39 -9.83
C ASN A 84 1.21 1.74 -9.48
N PHE A 85 2.02 2.61 -8.87
CA PHE A 85 1.64 3.99 -8.55
C PHE A 85 1.13 4.78 -9.78
N HIS A 86 1.79 4.63 -10.94
CA HIS A 86 1.39 5.31 -12.18
C HIS A 86 0.09 4.77 -12.80
N THR A 87 -0.35 3.55 -12.47
CA THR A 87 -1.64 3.04 -12.98
C THR A 87 -2.80 3.88 -12.50
N LEU A 88 -2.68 4.44 -11.29
CA LEU A 88 -3.66 5.36 -10.72
C LEU A 88 -3.57 6.76 -11.32
N ASP A 89 -2.49 7.12 -12.03
CA ASP A 89 -2.36 8.43 -12.67
C ASP A 89 -3.30 8.56 -13.88
N SER A 90 -3.55 7.44 -14.56
CA SER A 90 -4.57 7.34 -15.62
C SER A 90 -5.99 7.21 -15.08
N HIS A 91 -6.15 6.90 -13.79
CA HIS A 91 -7.43 6.64 -13.13
C HIS A 91 -7.51 7.33 -11.76
N PRO A 92 -7.43 8.68 -11.71
CA PRO A 92 -7.51 9.42 -10.45
C PRO A 92 -8.84 9.19 -9.74
N GLU A 93 -9.91 8.82 -10.46
CA GLU A 93 -11.21 8.46 -9.90
C GLU A 93 -11.19 7.23 -8.98
N LEU A 94 -10.18 6.37 -9.10
CA LEU A 94 -10.00 5.19 -8.25
C LEU A 94 -9.21 5.51 -6.96
N VAL A 95 -8.58 6.68 -6.91
CA VAL A 95 -7.83 7.13 -5.74
C VAL A 95 -8.80 7.70 -4.72
N ILE A 96 -8.86 7.07 -3.55
CA ILE A 96 -9.74 7.48 -2.45
C ILE A 96 -9.02 8.51 -1.57
N TYR A 97 -7.72 8.27 -1.35
CA TYR A 97 -6.85 9.18 -0.62
C TYR A 97 -5.49 9.21 -1.28
N GLU A 98 -4.87 10.38 -1.32
CA GLU A 98 -3.50 10.57 -1.74
C GLU A 98 -2.71 11.31 -0.66
N GLY A 99 -1.42 11.05 -0.54
CA GLY A 99 -0.63 11.70 0.48
C GLY A 99 0.78 11.15 0.56
N TRP A 100 1.36 11.23 1.74
CA TRP A 100 2.71 10.76 1.99
C TRP A 100 2.87 10.20 3.40
N ILE A 101 3.81 9.29 3.53
CA ILE A 101 4.23 8.72 4.79
C ILE A 101 5.74 8.93 4.98
N ASP A 102 6.11 9.46 6.12
CA ASP A 102 7.48 9.46 6.59
C ASP A 102 7.70 8.21 7.44
N LYS A 103 8.56 7.29 6.95
CA LYS A 103 8.89 6.06 7.67
C LYS A 103 9.85 6.28 8.83
N LEU A 104 10.58 7.40 8.85
CA LEU A 104 11.48 7.76 9.94
C LEU A 104 10.67 8.22 11.16
N SER A 105 9.77 9.18 10.95
CA SER A 105 8.93 9.75 12.01
C SER A 105 7.58 9.04 12.18
N SER A 106 7.29 8.01 11.37
CA SER A 106 5.99 7.32 11.33
C SER A 106 4.80 8.27 11.15
N THR A 107 5.04 9.41 10.49
CA THR A 107 4.03 10.44 10.26
C THR A 107 3.32 10.15 8.96
N VAL A 108 2.00 10.22 8.97
CA VAL A 108 1.14 9.98 7.81
C VAL A 108 0.32 11.23 7.58
N VAL A 109 0.33 11.71 6.35
CA VAL A 109 -0.53 12.81 5.90
C VAL A 109 -1.30 12.31 4.69
N LEU A 110 -2.63 12.32 4.79
CA LEU A 110 -3.54 11.96 3.70
C LEU A 110 -4.42 13.16 3.36
N ASN A 111 -4.60 13.37 2.07
CA ASN A 111 -5.49 14.33 1.44
C ASN A 111 -6.59 13.55 0.70
N GLN A 112 -7.77 14.16 0.60
CA GLN A 112 -8.90 13.69 -0.22
C GLN A 112 -8.97 14.48 -1.51
#